data_AF-A0A3D4DNF3-F1
#
_entry.id   AF-A0A3D4DNF3-F1
#
_cell.length_a   1.000
_cell.length_b   1.000
_cell.length_c   1.000
_cell.angle_alpha   90.00
_cell.angle_beta   90.00
_cell.angle_gamma   90.00
#
_symmetry.space_group_name_H-M   'P 1'
#
loop_
_entity.id
_entity.type
_entity.pdbx_description
1 polymer ?
#
loop_
_entity_poly.entity_id
_entity_poly.type
_entity_poly.pdbx_seq_one_letter_code
_entity_poly.pdbx_strand_id
1 'polypeptide(L)'
;MTALGHETDMRPALQAKTADVARAVMLPVDVDDPSDASLAKLKTFDPRRTAIIFSGGRYQAFSLLEEPLHDLTTAEPPKRGLASKLGGDNCHNADCIMRVPGTINWSNAKKRKAGRKPVLANVL
;
A
#
# COMPACT_ATOMS: atom_id res chain seq x y z
N MET A 1 7.39 40.16 -12.96
CA MET A 1 7.81 38.78 -12.66
C MET A 1 6.61 37.88 -12.86
N THR A 2 6.47 37.34 -14.06
CA THR A 2 5.33 36.51 -14.47
C THR A 2 5.56 35.11 -13.92
N ALA A 3 4.63 34.62 -13.10
CA ALA A 3 4.64 33.25 -12.62
C ALA A 3 4.51 32.31 -13.84
N LEU A 4 5.57 31.55 -14.12
CA LEU A 4 5.52 30.45 -15.08
C LEU A 4 4.58 29.38 -14.51
N GLY A 5 3.35 29.36 -15.00
CA GLY A 5 2.43 28.25 -14.80
C GLY A 5 3.01 27.00 -15.44
N HIS A 6 3.69 26.17 -14.66
CA HIS A 6 3.91 24.78 -15.02
C HIS A 6 2.63 24.02 -14.67
N GLU A 7 1.60 24.19 -15.50
CA GLU A 7 0.59 23.15 -15.65
C GLU A 7 1.29 22.00 -16.37
N THR A 8 1.83 21.06 -15.59
CA THR A 8 2.14 19.73 -16.11
C THR A 8 0.83 19.18 -16.66
N ASP A 9 0.76 19.07 -17.99
CA ASP A 9 -0.21 18.27 -18.73
C ASP A 9 -0.09 16.81 -18.28
N MET A 10 -0.63 16.56 -17.09
CA MET A 10 -0.81 15.23 -16.55
C MET A 10 -1.91 14.63 -17.40
N ARG A 11 -1.52 13.77 -18.35
CA ARG A 11 -2.44 12.83 -19.02
C ARG A 11 -3.50 12.40 -18.02
N PRO A 12 -4.80 12.36 -18.40
CA PRO A 12 -5.85 11.92 -17.48
C PRO A 12 -5.40 10.62 -16.84
N ALA A 13 -5.44 10.59 -15.51
CA ALA A 13 -4.81 9.53 -14.73
C ALA A 13 -5.35 8.17 -15.20
N LEU A 14 -4.55 7.46 -16.01
CA LEU A 14 -4.87 6.10 -16.39
C LEU A 14 -4.71 5.26 -15.13
N GLN A 15 -5.83 4.90 -14.54
CA GLN A 15 -5.85 4.03 -13.38
C GLN A 15 -5.82 2.59 -13.88
N ALA A 16 -4.78 1.85 -13.47
CA ALA A 16 -4.71 0.42 -13.69
C ALA A 16 -5.95 -0.25 -13.09
N LYS A 17 -6.41 -1.32 -13.74
CA LYS A 17 -7.49 -2.18 -13.30
C LYS A 17 -6.91 -3.54 -12.93
N THR A 18 -7.64 -4.32 -12.14
CA THR A 18 -7.30 -5.73 -11.87
C THR A 18 -7.01 -6.53 -13.15
N ALA A 19 -7.70 -6.23 -14.26
CA ALA A 19 -7.46 -6.88 -15.56
C ALA A 19 -6.07 -6.59 -16.18
N ASP A 20 -5.38 -5.53 -15.74
CA ASP A 20 -4.03 -5.18 -16.19
C ASP A 20 -2.94 -5.95 -15.40
N VAL A 21 -3.33 -6.73 -14.37
CA VAL A 21 -2.42 -7.50 -13.53
C VAL A 21 -2.39 -8.95 -14.01
N ALA A 22 -1.22 -9.44 -14.42
CA ALA A 22 -1.08 -10.79 -14.97
C ALA A 22 -1.14 -11.90 -13.90
N ARG A 23 -0.64 -11.60 -12.69
CA ARG A 23 -0.61 -12.52 -11.54
C ARG A 23 -0.27 -11.78 -10.25
N ALA A 24 -0.69 -12.31 -9.11
CA ALA A 24 -0.26 -11.87 -7.79
C ALA A 24 0.83 -12.79 -7.23
N VAL A 25 1.97 -12.23 -6.86
CA VAL A 25 3.09 -12.96 -6.21
C VAL A 25 3.14 -12.73 -4.70
N MET A 26 2.46 -11.70 -4.21
CA MET A 26 2.39 -11.35 -2.80
C MET A 26 0.96 -10.96 -2.43
N LEU A 27 0.60 -11.15 -1.17
CA LEU A 27 -0.61 -10.61 -0.56
C LEU A 27 -0.24 -9.41 0.34
N PRO A 28 -0.52 -8.17 -0.10
CA PRO A 28 -0.30 -6.99 0.71
C PRO A 28 -1.50 -6.70 1.63
N VAL A 29 -1.22 -6.10 2.79
CA VAL A 29 -2.21 -5.47 3.68
C VAL A 29 -1.74 -4.06 4.03
N ASP A 30 -2.63 -3.07 3.91
CA ASP A 30 -2.38 -1.68 4.31
C ASP A 30 -3.05 -1.42 5.66
N VAL A 31 -2.26 -1.20 6.71
CA VAL A 31 -2.72 -0.99 8.09
C VAL A 31 -2.67 0.49 8.42
N ASP A 32 -3.85 1.05 8.64
CA ASP A 32 -4.07 2.48 8.84
C ASP A 32 -3.57 2.98 10.21
N ASP A 33 -3.49 2.10 11.21
CA ASP A 33 -2.99 2.38 12.56
C ASP A 33 -1.45 2.36 12.60
N PRO A 34 -0.78 3.51 12.85
CA PRO A 34 0.66 3.59 12.90
C PRO A 34 1.26 3.19 14.26
N SER A 35 0.46 2.71 15.22
CA SER A 35 0.95 2.38 16.55
C SER A 35 2.03 1.28 16.56
N ASP A 36 2.91 1.32 17.56
CA ASP A 36 3.89 0.25 17.79
C ASP A 36 3.22 -1.09 18.09
N ALA A 37 2.00 -1.09 18.64
CA ALA A 37 1.21 -2.29 18.85
C ALA A 37 0.82 -2.95 17.52
N SER A 38 0.40 -2.16 16.53
CA SER A 38 0.13 -2.64 15.17
C SER A 38 1.41 -3.15 14.49
N LEU A 39 2.53 -2.47 14.65
CA LEU A 39 3.82 -2.96 14.14
C LEU A 39 4.24 -4.29 14.79
N ALA A 40 4.12 -4.40 16.11
CA ALA A 40 4.43 -5.62 16.86
C ALA A 40 3.56 -6.78 16.36
N LYS A 41 2.25 -6.54 16.19
CA LYS A 41 1.31 -7.52 15.63
C LYS A 41 1.73 -7.96 14.22
N LEU A 42 2.12 -7.04 13.35
CA LEU A 42 2.61 -7.37 12.00
C LEU A 42 3.89 -8.23 12.04
N LYS A 43 4.81 -7.95 12.97
CA LYS A 43 6.08 -8.68 13.13
C LYS A 43 5.90 -10.08 13.70
N THR A 44 4.90 -10.31 14.55
CA THR A 44 4.68 -11.58 15.25
C THR A 44 3.56 -12.43 14.67
N PHE A 45 2.78 -11.91 13.72
CA PHE A 45 1.69 -12.65 13.10
C PHE A 45 2.18 -13.89 12.35
N ASP A 46 1.42 -14.98 12.47
CA ASP A 46 1.61 -16.22 11.72
C ASP A 46 0.47 -16.40 10.69
N PRO A 47 0.78 -16.58 9.39
CA PRO A 47 2.11 -16.71 8.77
C PRO A 47 2.95 -15.43 8.81
N ARG A 48 4.28 -15.57 8.89
CA ARG A 48 5.23 -14.44 8.95
C ARG A 48 5.08 -13.50 7.74
N ARG A 49 5.19 -12.19 7.98
CA ARG A 49 5.31 -11.17 6.90
C ARG A 49 6.71 -11.19 6.29
N THR A 50 6.80 -11.27 4.97
CA THR A 50 8.06 -11.22 4.21
C THR A 50 8.71 -9.84 4.28
N ALA A 51 7.90 -8.79 4.20
CA ALA A 51 8.35 -7.41 4.31
C ALA A 51 7.30 -6.55 5.01
N ILE A 52 7.76 -5.58 5.78
CA ILE A 52 6.93 -4.52 6.36
C ILE A 52 7.55 -3.19 5.93
N ILE A 53 6.71 -2.32 5.38
CA ILE A 53 7.09 -0.98 4.91
C ILE A 53 6.31 0.03 5.72
N PHE A 54 7.01 0.98 6.34
CA PHE A 54 6.39 2.20 6.80
C PHE A 54 6.21 3.14 5.60
N SER A 55 4.97 3.44 5.25
CA SER A 55 4.63 4.21 4.05
C SER A 55 4.59 5.73 4.29
N GLY A 56 5.05 6.18 5.46
CA GLY A 56 5.02 7.60 5.85
C GLY A 56 3.80 8.00 6.67
N GLY A 57 3.35 7.11 7.55
CA GLY A 57 2.22 7.32 8.47
C GLY A 57 1.29 6.12 8.64
N ARG A 58 1.62 4.99 7.98
CA ARG A 58 0.88 3.71 7.99
C ARG A 58 1.85 2.58 7.72
N TYR A 59 1.41 1.34 7.92
CA TYR A 59 2.21 0.16 7.61
C TYR A 59 1.64 -0.59 6.42
N GLN A 60 2.52 -1.06 5.55
CA GLN A 60 2.21 -1.96 4.45
C GLN A 60 2.96 -3.26 4.67
N ALA A 61 2.25 -4.37 4.80
CA ALA A 61 2.87 -5.66 5.08
C ALA A 61 2.59 -6.64 3.94
N PHE A 62 3.61 -7.38 3.53
CA PHE A 62 3.57 -8.28 2.38
C PHE A 62 3.84 -9.71 2.83
N SER A 63 3.05 -10.65 2.31
CA SER A 63 3.31 -12.08 2.43
C SER A 63 3.61 -12.63 1.04
N LEU A 64 4.82 -13.17 0.84
CA LEU A 64 5.16 -13.89 -0.37
C LEU A 64 4.34 -15.18 -0.46
N LEU A 65 3.78 -15.43 -1.63
CA LEU A 65 3.08 -16.67 -1.92
C LEU A 65 4.10 -17.72 -2.36
N GLU A 66 3.89 -18.97 -1.96
CA GLU A 66 4.69 -20.10 -2.45
C GLU A 66 4.58 -20.23 -3.97
N GLU A 67 3.35 -20.11 -4.49
CA GLU A 67 3.05 -20.09 -5.92
C GLU A 67 2.27 -18.82 -6.30
N PRO A 68 2.56 -18.18 -7.44
CA PRO A 68 1.79 -17.04 -7.92
C PRO A 68 0.32 -17.37 -8.20
N LEU A 69 -0.59 -16.47 -7.84
CA LEU A 69 -2.00 -16.57 -8.19
C LEU A 69 -2.24 -15.92 -9.55
N HIS A 70 -2.64 -16.72 -10.53
CA HIS A 70 -3.01 -16.25 -11.86
C HIS A 70 -4.49 -15.79 -11.93
N ASP A 71 -5.37 -16.44 -11.16
CA ASP A 71 -6.74 -15.98 -10.95
C ASP A 71 -6.79 -15.02 -9.76
N LEU A 72 -6.86 -13.72 -10.04
CA LEU A 72 -6.83 -12.68 -9.01
C LEU A 72 -8.07 -12.67 -8.12
N THR A 73 -9.18 -13.27 -8.56
CA THR A 73 -10.38 -13.40 -7.71
C THR A 73 -10.11 -14.30 -6.49
N THR A 74 -9.16 -15.23 -6.61
CA THR A 74 -8.73 -16.10 -5.51
C THR A 74 -7.86 -15.38 -4.48
N ALA A 75 -7.26 -14.22 -4.83
CA ALA A 75 -6.42 -13.44 -3.94
C ALA A 75 -7.23 -12.58 -2.95
N GLU A 76 -8.47 -12.22 -3.29
CA GLU A 76 -9.27 -11.32 -2.45
C GLU A 76 -9.71 -11.93 -1.12
N PRO A 77 -10.23 -13.17 -1.05
CA PRO A 77 -10.61 -13.77 0.23
C PRO A 77 -9.48 -13.83 1.27
N PRO A 78 -8.26 -14.32 0.96
CA PRO A 78 -7.17 -14.32 1.94
C PRO A 78 -6.72 -12.89 2.28
N LYS A 79 -6.73 -11.96 1.32
CA LYS A 79 -6.41 -10.54 1.60
C LYS A 79 -7.41 -9.90 2.57
N ARG A 80 -8.71 -10.15 2.40
CA ARG A 80 -9.75 -9.73 3.37
C ARG A 80 -9.56 -10.36 4.74
N GLY A 81 -9.26 -11.66 4.78
CA GLY A 81 -8.98 -12.37 6.02
C GLY A 81 -7.78 -11.78 6.77
N LEU A 82 -6.69 -11.47 6.06
CA LEU A 82 -5.53 -10.81 6.63
C LEU A 82 -5.84 -9.38 7.09
N ALA A 83 -6.56 -8.59 6.30
CA ALA A 83 -6.98 -7.24 6.67
C ALA A 83 -7.80 -7.24 7.97
N SER A 84 -8.82 -8.10 8.05
CA SER A 84 -9.63 -8.26 9.28
C SER A 84 -8.78 -8.64 10.49
N LYS A 85 -7.85 -9.58 10.32
CA LYS A 85 -6.98 -10.02 11.42
C LYS A 85 -5.94 -8.98 11.82
N LEU A 86 -5.46 -8.16 10.90
CA LEU A 86 -4.32 -7.25 11.11
C LEU A 86 -4.72 -5.77 11.28
N GLY A 87 -6.00 -5.42 11.13
CA GLY A 87 -6.45 -4.03 11.12
C GLY A 87 -6.17 -3.32 9.79
N GLY A 88 -6.17 -4.08 8.70
CA GLY A 88 -6.01 -3.55 7.36
C GLY A 88 -7.25 -2.83 6.82
N ASP A 89 -7.04 -1.95 5.86
CA ASP A 89 -8.11 -1.23 5.16
C ASP A 89 -8.89 -2.11 4.15
N ASN A 90 -9.90 -1.52 3.53
CA ASN A 90 -10.76 -2.20 2.55
C ASN A 90 -10.14 -2.28 1.13
N CYS A 91 -8.85 -1.98 0.92
CA CYS A 91 -8.21 -2.05 -0.41
C CYS A 91 -7.88 -3.51 -0.76
N HIS A 92 -8.88 -4.25 -1.25
CA HIS A 92 -8.73 -5.69 -1.52
C HIS A 92 -8.36 -6.01 -2.98
N ASN A 93 -8.45 -5.03 -3.87
CA ASN A 93 -8.19 -5.25 -5.30
C ASN A 93 -6.70 -5.49 -5.57
N ALA A 94 -6.40 -6.18 -6.68
CA ALA A 94 -5.03 -6.50 -7.08
C ALA A 94 -4.30 -5.31 -7.74
N ASP A 95 -5.03 -4.29 -8.17
CA ASP A 95 -4.52 -3.05 -8.77
C ASP A 95 -4.17 -1.96 -7.74
N CYS A 96 -4.32 -2.23 -6.43
CA CYS A 96 -3.88 -1.32 -5.37
C CYS A 96 -2.34 -1.15 -5.43
N ILE A 97 -1.87 0.08 -5.72
CA ILE A 97 -0.45 0.42 -5.75
C ILE A 97 0.06 0.70 -4.32
N MET A 98 1.14 0.02 -3.95
CA MET A 98 1.82 0.20 -2.66
C MET A 98 3.01 1.16 -2.77
N ARG A 99 3.53 1.64 -1.64
CA ARG A 99 4.68 2.55 -1.63
C ARG A 99 5.99 1.78 -1.80
N VAL A 100 6.92 2.40 -2.53
CA VAL A 100 8.26 1.87 -2.74
C VAL A 100 9.19 2.45 -1.66
N PRO A 101 9.94 1.62 -0.92
CA PRO A 101 10.93 2.11 0.04
C PRO A 101 11.98 3.00 -0.63
N GLY A 102 12.48 4.00 0.10
CA GLY A 102 13.42 5.00 -0.44
C GLY A 102 12.74 6.13 -1.21
N THR A 103 11.41 6.15 -1.31
CA THR A 103 10.66 7.24 -1.96
C THR A 103 9.91 8.10 -0.94
N ILE A 104 9.67 9.36 -1.28
CA ILE A 104 8.90 10.28 -0.42
C ILE A 104 7.41 10.11 -0.71
N ASN A 105 6.62 9.85 0.33
CA ASN A 105 5.16 9.85 0.24
C ASN A 105 4.63 11.28 0.11
N TRP A 106 4.42 11.72 -1.13
CA TRP A 106 3.78 13.00 -1.41
C TRP A 106 2.26 12.86 -1.30
N SER A 107 1.72 13.27 -0.14
CA SER A 107 0.28 13.27 0.11
C SER A 107 -0.47 14.22 -0.84
N ASN A 108 -1.69 13.87 -1.20
CA ASN A 108 -2.56 14.73 -2.02
C ASN A 108 -2.87 16.06 -1.31
N ALA A 109 -3.37 17.05 -2.06
CA ALA A 109 -3.63 18.39 -1.54
C ALA A 109 -4.55 18.38 -0.31
N LYS A 110 -5.61 17.55 -0.29
CA LYS A 110 -6.52 17.39 0.85
C LYS A 110 -5.77 16.90 2.11
N LYS A 111 -4.96 15.85 1.97
CA LYS A 111 -4.18 15.26 3.06
C LYS A 111 -3.10 16.22 3.58
N ARG A 112 -2.46 16.99 2.70
CA ARG A 112 -1.50 18.04 3.08
C ARG A 112 -2.16 19.19 3.85
N LYS A 113 -3.35 19.65 3.41
CA LYS A 113 -4.14 20.65 4.15
C LYS A 113 -4.53 20.16 5.55
N ALA A 114 -4.73 18.86 5.72
CA ALA A 114 -4.94 18.21 7.02
C ALA A 114 -3.64 18.02 7.84
N GLY A 115 -2.52 18.65 7.46
CA GLY A 115 -1.27 18.63 8.21
C GLY A 115 -0.34 17.46 7.90
N ARG A 116 -0.68 16.56 6.98
CA ARG A 116 0.23 15.45 6.61
C ARG A 116 1.46 15.99 5.87
N LYS A 117 2.62 15.71 6.44
CA LYS A 117 3.93 16.10 5.88
C LYS A 117 4.45 15.02 4.93
N PRO A 118 5.31 15.36 3.96
CA PRO A 118 6.07 14.38 3.22
C PRO A 118 6.97 13.55 4.14
N VAL A 119 6.98 12.23 3.96
CA VAL A 119 7.78 11.30 4.77
C VAL A 119 8.42 10.26 3.85
N LEU A 120 9.67 9.90 4.13
CA LEU A 120 10.38 8.83 3.43
C LEU A 120 9.77 7.47 3.80
N ALA A 121 9.41 6.68 2.80
CA ALA A 121 9.00 5.30 3.01
C ALA A 121 10.23 4.41 3.26
N ASN A 122 10.17 3.51 4.23
CA ASN A 122 11.30 2.65 4.59
C ASN A 122 10.84 1.23 5.00
N VAL A 123 11.74 0.27 4.87
CA VAL A 123 11.55 -1.10 5.36
C VAL A 123 11.78 -1.15 6.86
N LEU A 124 11.03 -2.00 7.58
CA LEU A 124 11.03 -2.15 9.04
C LEU A 124 11.33 -3.58 9.53
#